data_AF-A0A1A5ZX59-F1
#
_entry.id   AF-A0A1A5ZX59-F1
#
_cell.length_a   1.000
_cell.length_b   1.000
_cell.length_c   1.000
_cell.angle_alpha   90.00
_cell.angle_beta   90.00
_cell.angle_gamma   90.00
#
_symmetry.space_group_name_H-M   'P 1'
#
loop_
_entity.id
_entity.type
_entity.pdbx_description
1 polymer ?
#
loop_
_entity_poly.entity_id
_entity_poly.type
_entity_poly.pdbx_seq_one_letter_code
_entity_poly.pdbx_strand_id
1 'polypeptide(L)'
;MPSNQALFSSHPTETQVVLHSALRYAQIASMIAPPVYLLRTLILRRRPFSVRSLMHTSIAWTGVGALGGAGLGYGESAVRDRLIRIQSDAQQVRSNDYSIISATLSALLIPAIFLRRASLPSLVLGGASIGLGIGVWAHLGERLGKGEKVGVQDVTGEVPGVGDAAKKA
;
A
#
# COMPACT_ATOMS: atom_id res chain seq x y z
N MET A 1 8.10 13.76 -24.01
CA MET A 1 8.55 13.08 -22.77
C MET A 1 7.35 13.00 -21.85
N PRO A 2 6.83 11.83 -21.46
CA PRO A 2 5.76 11.79 -20.47
C PRO A 2 6.33 12.35 -19.16
N SER A 3 5.73 13.43 -18.69
CA SER A 3 6.05 14.03 -17.40
C SER A 3 5.61 13.06 -16.30
N ASN A 4 6.52 12.20 -15.84
CA ASN A 4 6.37 11.42 -14.61
C ASN A 4 6.40 12.39 -13.42
N GLN A 5 5.31 13.11 -13.22
CA GLN A 5 5.14 13.94 -12.04
C GLN A 5 4.86 13.02 -10.86
N ALA A 6 5.61 13.20 -9.77
CA ALA A 6 5.31 12.54 -8.52
C ALA A 6 3.87 12.88 -8.10
N LEU A 7 3.12 11.90 -7.59
CA LEU A 7 1.68 11.99 -7.34
C LEU A 7 1.23 13.18 -6.46
N PHE A 8 2.17 13.77 -5.71
CA PHE A 8 1.93 14.86 -4.76
C PHE A 8 2.71 16.15 -5.08
N SER A 9 3.24 16.29 -6.31
CA SER A 9 4.11 17.42 -6.69
C SER A 9 3.50 18.82 -6.52
N SER A 10 2.18 18.91 -6.40
CA SER A 10 1.42 20.15 -6.15
C SER A 10 1.46 20.64 -4.70
N HIS A 11 1.90 19.83 -3.75
CA HIS A 11 1.93 20.16 -2.32
C HIS A 11 3.31 20.68 -1.86
N PRO A 12 3.40 21.33 -0.69
CA PRO A 12 4.68 21.67 -0.07
C PRO A 12 5.59 20.46 0.11
N THR A 13 6.90 20.67 0.04
CA THR A 13 7.94 19.63 0.09
C THR A 13 7.83 18.70 1.30
N GLU A 14 7.52 19.25 2.48
CA GLU A 14 7.32 18.47 3.70
C GLU A 14 6.07 17.59 3.61
N THR A 15 4.96 18.15 3.12
CA THR A 15 3.72 17.42 2.91
C THR A 15 3.89 16.30 1.89
N GLN A 16 4.70 16.50 0.84
CA GLN A 16 5.00 15.47 -0.15
C GLN A 16 5.66 14.24 0.48
N VAL A 17 6.65 14.44 1.37
CA VAL A 17 7.35 13.33 2.04
C VAL A 17 6.40 12.59 2.99
N VAL A 18 5.59 13.31 3.75
CA VAL A 18 4.58 12.74 4.65
C VAL A 18 3.53 11.93 3.87
N LEU A 19 3.04 12.46 2.77
CA LEU A 19 1.97 11.81 1.99
C LEU A 19 2.49 10.60 1.22
N HIS A 20 3.72 10.69 0.70
CA HIS A 20 4.40 9.57 0.07
C HIS A 20 4.66 8.43 1.04
N SER A 21 5.19 8.74 2.23
CA SER A 21 5.40 7.73 3.27
C SER A 21 4.07 7.14 3.74
N ALA A 22 3.06 7.95 4.07
CA ALA A 22 1.73 7.47 4.45
C ALA A 22 1.15 6.48 3.43
N LEU A 23 1.16 6.83 2.14
CA LEU A 23 0.64 5.97 1.08
C LEU A 23 1.42 4.64 0.97
N ARG A 24 2.74 4.69 1.10
CA ARG A 24 3.58 3.48 0.99
C ARG A 24 3.35 2.52 2.14
N TYR A 25 3.27 3.01 3.37
CA TYR A 25 2.94 2.16 4.52
C TYR A 25 1.50 1.63 4.44
N ALA A 26 0.56 2.41 3.92
CA ALA A 26 -0.80 1.94 3.66
C ALA A 26 -0.82 0.78 2.65
N GLN A 27 -0.05 0.89 1.56
CA GLN A 27 0.11 -0.17 0.55
C GLN A 27 0.66 -1.46 1.15
N ILE A 28 1.75 -1.37 1.93
CA ILE A 28 2.38 -2.53 2.58
C ILE A 28 1.43 -3.16 3.60
N ALA A 29 0.81 -2.35 4.46
CA ALA A 29 -0.14 -2.84 5.45
C ALA A 29 -1.33 -3.53 4.78
N SER A 30 -1.83 -2.97 3.68
CA SER A 30 -2.94 -3.56 2.93
C SER A 30 -2.55 -4.79 2.10
N MET A 31 -1.30 -4.91 1.70
CA MET A 31 -0.76 -6.13 1.09
C MET A 31 -0.75 -7.30 2.09
N ILE A 32 -0.43 -7.01 3.36
CA ILE A 32 -0.23 -8.01 4.42
C ILE A 32 -1.54 -8.34 5.16
N ALA A 33 -2.43 -7.36 5.33
CA ALA A 33 -3.62 -7.53 6.18
C ALA A 33 -4.59 -8.63 5.71
N PRO A 34 -4.94 -8.73 4.40
CA PRO A 34 -5.81 -9.80 3.91
C PRO A 34 -5.25 -11.21 4.12
N PRO A 35 -4.00 -11.55 3.74
CA PRO A 35 -3.45 -12.89 3.98
C PRO A 35 -3.30 -13.19 5.46
N VAL A 36 -2.88 -12.22 6.30
CA VAL A 36 -2.79 -12.42 7.75
C VAL A 36 -4.16 -12.71 8.36
N TYR A 37 -5.22 -12.00 7.93
CA TYR A 37 -6.58 -12.29 8.37
C TYR A 37 -7.02 -13.70 7.96
N LEU A 38 -6.75 -14.12 6.73
CA LEU A 38 -7.07 -15.46 6.26
C LEU A 38 -6.33 -16.54 7.06
N LEU A 39 -5.01 -16.39 7.25
CA LEU A 39 -4.20 -17.27 8.09
C LEU A 39 -4.76 -17.37 9.51
N ARG A 40 -5.05 -16.23 10.14
CA ARG A 40 -5.56 -16.19 11.51
C ARG A 40 -6.94 -16.82 11.64
N THR A 41 -7.85 -16.55 10.72
CA THR A 41 -9.24 -17.00 10.81
C THR A 41 -9.41 -18.45 10.40
N LEU A 42 -8.78 -18.85 9.30
CA LEU A 42 -8.92 -20.18 8.71
C LEU A 42 -8.02 -21.21 9.40
N ILE A 43 -6.75 -20.87 9.66
CA ILE A 43 -5.76 -21.82 10.18
C ILE A 43 -5.71 -21.78 11.70
N LEU A 44 -5.53 -20.60 12.31
CA LEU A 44 -5.32 -20.49 13.77
C LEU A 44 -6.63 -20.61 14.57
N ARG A 45 -7.69 -19.92 14.14
CA ARG A 45 -8.95 -19.84 14.92
C ARG A 45 -10.06 -20.77 14.41
N ARG A 46 -9.91 -21.38 13.23
CA ARG A 46 -10.93 -22.20 12.55
C ARG A 46 -12.36 -21.64 12.65
N ARG A 47 -12.50 -20.31 12.53
CA ARG A 47 -13.81 -19.64 12.61
C ARG A 47 -14.40 -19.44 11.22
N PRO A 48 -15.74 -19.36 11.09
CA PRO A 48 -16.38 -19.09 9.81
C PRO A 48 -15.91 -17.75 9.25
N PHE A 49 -15.52 -17.76 7.97
CA PHE A 49 -15.03 -16.59 7.27
C PHE A 49 -16.13 -15.52 7.14
N SER A 50 -15.85 -14.32 7.66
CA SER A 50 -16.75 -13.17 7.54
C SER A 50 -16.14 -12.09 6.65
N VAL A 51 -16.85 -11.76 5.56
CA VAL A 51 -16.47 -10.68 4.63
C VAL A 51 -16.47 -9.33 5.35
N ARG A 52 -17.47 -9.09 6.22
CA ARG A 52 -17.54 -7.87 7.03
C ARG A 52 -16.29 -7.71 7.90
N SER A 53 -15.87 -8.77 8.58
CA SER A 53 -14.67 -8.71 9.43
C SER A 53 -13.38 -8.57 8.61
N LEU A 54 -13.30 -9.16 7.41
CA LEU A 54 -12.18 -8.92 6.49
C LEU A 54 -12.12 -7.44 6.09
N MET A 55 -13.24 -6.84 5.63
CA MET A 55 -13.28 -5.43 5.23
C MET A 55 -12.84 -4.49 6.36
N HIS A 56 -13.40 -4.66 7.57
CA HIS A 56 -13.00 -3.84 8.72
C HIS A 56 -11.53 -4.02 9.10
N THR A 57 -11.01 -5.26 9.03
CA THR A 57 -9.60 -5.53 9.32
C THR A 57 -8.71 -4.85 8.28
N SER A 58 -9.02 -4.97 6.99
CA SER A 58 -8.27 -4.32 5.92
C SER A 58 -8.29 -2.80 6.02
N ILE A 59 -9.44 -2.19 6.35
CA ILE A 59 -9.53 -0.74 6.57
C ILE A 59 -8.67 -0.33 7.76
N ALA A 60 -8.81 -1.04 8.89
CA ALA A 60 -8.06 -0.72 10.11
C ALA A 60 -6.55 -0.81 9.90
N TRP A 61 -6.07 -1.88 9.25
CA TRP A 61 -4.65 -2.06 8.98
C TRP A 61 -4.11 -1.05 7.98
N THR A 62 -4.84 -0.78 6.90
CA THR A 62 -4.45 0.26 5.92
C THR A 62 -4.37 1.63 6.60
N GLY A 63 -5.34 1.96 7.47
CA GLY A 63 -5.33 3.19 8.25
C GLY A 63 -4.16 3.28 9.23
N VAL A 64 -3.88 2.20 9.98
CA VAL A 64 -2.72 2.14 10.88
C VAL A 64 -1.41 2.28 10.10
N GLY A 65 -1.30 1.64 8.94
CA GLY A 65 -0.16 1.81 8.04
C GLY A 65 -0.01 3.27 7.60
N ALA A 66 -1.09 3.89 7.12
CA ALA A 66 -1.07 5.29 6.69
C ALA A 66 -0.64 6.24 7.82
N LEU A 67 -1.20 6.08 9.01
CA LEU A 67 -0.86 6.90 10.18
C LEU A 67 0.58 6.69 10.64
N GLY A 68 1.05 5.44 10.68
CA GLY A 68 2.44 5.11 11.00
C GLY A 68 3.41 5.71 9.98
N GLY A 69 3.08 5.63 8.69
CA GLY A 69 3.89 6.24 7.63
C GLY A 69 3.93 7.76 7.71
N ALA A 70 2.79 8.41 7.94
CA ALA A 70 2.72 9.86 8.11
C ALA A 70 3.54 10.33 9.31
N GLY A 71 3.47 9.63 10.46
CA GLY A 71 4.24 9.96 11.65
C GLY A 71 5.75 9.86 11.42
N LEU A 72 6.20 8.80 10.74
CA LEU A 72 7.61 8.62 10.41
C LEU A 72 8.10 9.63 9.36
N GLY A 73 7.27 9.99 8.38
CA GLY A 73 7.59 11.03 7.41
C GLY A 73 7.68 12.43 8.01
N TYR A 74 6.90 12.72 9.06
CA TYR A 74 6.92 14.01 9.75
C TYR A 74 8.14 14.16 10.67
N GLY A 75 8.61 13.06 11.27
CA GLY A 75 9.79 13.05 12.15
C GLY A 75 11.13 13.16 11.43
N GLU A 76 11.16 13.21 10.11
CA GLU A 76 12.39 13.08 9.33
C GLU A 76 13.00 14.45 8.99
N SER A 77 14.23 14.68 9.45
CA SER A 77 14.92 15.98 9.31
C SER A 77 15.49 16.21 7.91
N ALA A 78 15.66 15.16 7.10
CA ALA A 78 16.31 15.19 5.79
C ALA A 78 15.31 15.23 4.61
N VAL A 79 14.32 16.12 4.70
CA VAL A 79 13.21 16.25 3.72
C VAL A 79 13.72 16.47 2.28
N ARG A 80 14.81 17.25 2.11
CA ARG A 80 15.32 17.67 0.79
C ARG A 80 15.95 16.50 0.01
N ASP A 81 16.80 15.71 0.64
CA ASP A 81 17.48 14.56 0.01
C ASP A 81 16.48 13.45 -0.34
N ARG A 82 15.49 13.25 0.54
CA ARG A 82 14.40 12.30 0.32
C ARG A 82 13.54 12.70 -0.88
N LEU A 83 13.23 13.98 -1.04
CA LEU A 83 12.45 14.47 -2.18
C LEU A 83 13.16 14.27 -3.52
N ILE A 84 14.45 14.59 -3.59
CA ILE A 84 15.24 14.40 -4.81
C ILE A 84 15.20 12.92 -5.21
N ARG A 85 15.29 12.03 -4.22
CA ARG A 85 15.25 10.59 -4.45
C ARG A 85 13.87 10.07 -4.87
N ILE A 86 12.81 10.49 -4.18
CA ILE A 86 11.42 10.15 -4.54
C ILE A 86 11.08 10.63 -5.96
N GLN A 87 11.54 11.82 -6.35
CA GLN A 87 11.32 12.35 -7.70
C GLN A 87 12.16 11.64 -8.77
N SER A 88 13.33 11.10 -8.40
CA SER A 88 14.20 10.38 -9.32
C SER A 88 13.77 8.93 -9.59
N ASP A 89 12.88 8.36 -8.77
CA ASP A 89 12.50 6.95 -8.86
C ASP A 89 11.28 6.72 -9.76
N ALA A 90 11.55 6.39 -11.03
CA ALA A 90 10.52 6.03 -11.99
C ALA A 90 9.81 4.69 -11.69
N GLN A 91 10.41 3.80 -10.90
CA GLN A 91 9.77 2.53 -10.51
C GLN A 91 8.72 2.77 -9.42
N GLN A 92 9.04 3.65 -8.47
CA GLN A 92 8.12 4.06 -7.42
C GLN A 92 6.83 4.66 -7.99
N VAL A 93 6.93 5.51 -9.02
CA VAL A 93 5.76 6.09 -9.71
C VAL A 93 4.88 4.99 -10.32
N ARG A 94 5.47 4.03 -11.05
CA ARG A 94 4.72 2.92 -11.66
C ARG A 94 4.04 2.04 -10.61
N SER A 95 4.74 1.69 -9.53
CA SER A 95 4.16 0.91 -8.42
C SER A 95 2.94 1.61 -7.81
N ASN A 96 2.99 2.94 -7.71
CA ASN A 96 1.89 3.75 -7.21
C ASN A 96 0.69 3.72 -8.16
N ASP A 97 0.93 3.85 -9.47
CA ASP A 97 -0.12 3.79 -10.50
C ASP A 97 -0.84 2.45 -10.48
N TYR A 98 -0.10 1.33 -10.44
CA TYR A 98 -0.68 -0.01 -10.32
C TYR A 98 -1.57 -0.12 -9.08
N SER A 99 -1.10 0.36 -7.94
CA SER A 99 -1.83 0.35 -6.67
C SER A 99 -3.10 1.19 -6.70
N ILE A 100 -3.07 2.35 -7.34
CA ILE A 100 -4.25 3.22 -7.45
C ILE A 100 -5.27 2.63 -8.42
N ILE A 101 -4.84 2.11 -9.57
CA ILE A 101 -5.73 1.47 -10.55
C ILE A 101 -6.42 0.26 -9.90
N SER A 102 -5.67 -0.62 -9.25
CA SER A 102 -6.22 -1.80 -8.59
C SER A 102 -7.10 -1.44 -7.39
N ALA A 103 -6.77 -0.40 -6.63
CA ALA A 103 -7.63 0.13 -5.57
C ALA A 103 -8.96 0.61 -6.12
N THR A 104 -8.94 1.40 -7.20
CA THR A 104 -10.15 1.94 -7.82
C THR A 104 -11.03 0.83 -8.39
N LEU A 105 -10.44 -0.13 -9.10
CA LEU A 105 -11.15 -1.30 -9.63
C LEU A 105 -11.76 -2.14 -8.51
N SER A 106 -11.00 -2.43 -7.46
CA SER A 106 -11.46 -3.27 -6.34
C SER A 106 -12.53 -2.55 -5.51
N ALA A 107 -12.43 -1.23 -5.35
CA ALA A 107 -13.43 -0.40 -4.69
C ALA A 107 -14.79 -0.43 -5.40
N LEU A 108 -14.81 -0.71 -6.71
CA LEU A 108 -16.05 -0.85 -7.49
C LEU A 108 -16.52 -2.31 -7.54
N LEU A 109 -15.61 -3.25 -7.78
CA LEU A 109 -15.93 -4.67 -7.94
C LEU A 109 -16.35 -5.35 -6.62
N ILE A 110 -15.69 -5.05 -5.50
CA ILE A 110 -15.98 -5.71 -4.22
C ILE A 110 -17.38 -5.37 -3.71
N PRO A 111 -17.85 -4.10 -3.73
CA PRO A 111 -19.26 -3.81 -3.47
C PRO A 111 -20.19 -4.54 -4.43
N ALA A 112 -19.90 -4.52 -5.74
CA ALA A 112 -20.74 -5.19 -6.74
C ALA A 112 -20.96 -6.68 -6.44
N ILE A 113 -19.92 -7.38 -5.96
CA ILE A 113 -19.97 -8.81 -5.63
C ILE A 113 -20.59 -9.05 -4.23
N PHE A 114 -20.30 -8.19 -3.26
CA PHE A 114 -20.58 -8.44 -1.84
C PHE A 114 -21.62 -7.50 -1.21
N LEU A 115 -22.42 -6.78 -2.01
CA LEU A 115 -23.46 -5.82 -1.61
C LEU A 115 -24.40 -6.32 -0.48
N ARG A 116 -24.65 -7.64 -0.40
CA ARG A 116 -25.51 -8.24 0.64
C ARG A 116 -24.77 -8.70 1.91
N ARG A 117 -23.43 -8.66 1.93
CA ARG A 117 -22.62 -9.24 3.02
C ARG A 117 -22.04 -8.21 4.00
N ALA A 118 -22.00 -6.93 3.63
CA ALA A 118 -21.56 -5.84 4.50
C ALA A 118 -22.16 -4.50 4.04
N SER A 119 -21.99 -3.44 4.83
CA SER A 119 -22.43 -2.10 4.46
C SER A 119 -21.59 -1.54 3.30
N LEU A 120 -22.23 -0.77 2.41
CA LEU A 120 -21.60 -0.16 1.24
C LEU A 120 -20.30 0.61 1.56
N PRO A 121 -20.24 1.49 2.59
CA PRO A 121 -19.00 2.20 2.90
C PRO A 121 -17.86 1.26 3.28
N SER A 122 -18.17 0.17 4.02
CA SER A 122 -17.19 -0.83 4.43
C SER A 122 -16.68 -1.64 3.23
N LEU A 123 -17.54 -1.96 2.28
CA LEU A 123 -17.16 -2.66 1.05
C LEU A 123 -16.31 -1.81 0.11
N VAL A 124 -16.65 -0.52 -0.03
CA VAL A 124 -15.89 0.42 -0.88
C VAL A 124 -14.51 0.67 -0.27
N LEU A 125 -14.44 1.04 1.01
CA LEU A 125 -13.18 1.33 1.68
C LEU A 125 -12.32 0.07 1.88
N GLY A 126 -12.94 -1.05 2.26
CA GLY A 126 -12.27 -2.33 2.41
C GLY A 126 -11.81 -2.88 1.06
N GLY A 127 -12.60 -2.67 0.01
CA GLY A 127 -12.24 -3.04 -1.35
C GLY A 127 -11.11 -2.20 -1.93
N ALA A 128 -11.15 -0.88 -1.72
CA ALA A 128 -10.04 0.02 -2.05
C ALA A 128 -8.76 -0.40 -1.33
N SER A 129 -8.86 -0.69 -0.02
CA SER A 129 -7.75 -1.19 0.77
C SER A 129 -7.17 -2.44 0.11
N ILE A 130 -7.96 -3.51 -0.05
CA ILE A 130 -7.47 -4.76 -0.65
C ILE A 130 -6.86 -4.52 -2.04
N GLY A 131 -7.48 -3.67 -2.85
CA GLY A 131 -6.97 -3.29 -4.16
C GLY A 131 -5.59 -2.63 -4.10
N LEU A 132 -5.31 -1.76 -3.12
CA LEU A 132 -3.96 -1.21 -2.91
C LEU A 132 -2.93 -2.33 -2.73
N GLY A 133 -3.24 -3.34 -1.92
CA GLY A 133 -2.37 -4.50 -1.72
C GLY A 133 -2.19 -5.33 -3.00
N ILE A 134 -3.26 -5.56 -3.77
CA ILE A 134 -3.21 -6.29 -5.04
C ILE A 134 -2.32 -5.58 -6.06
N GLY A 135 -2.33 -4.24 -6.12
CA GLY A 135 -1.50 -3.51 -7.07
C GLY A 135 -0.01 -3.59 -6.75
N VAL A 136 0.36 -3.68 -5.47
CA VAL A 136 1.74 -4.00 -5.06
C VAL A 136 2.14 -5.40 -5.54
N TRP A 137 1.27 -6.40 -5.32
CA TRP A 137 1.51 -7.76 -5.82
C TRP A 137 1.60 -7.83 -7.35
N ALA A 138 0.77 -7.07 -8.08
CA ALA A 138 0.77 -7.02 -9.53
C ALA A 138 2.07 -6.41 -10.07
N HIS A 139 2.53 -5.30 -9.49
CA HIS A 139 3.81 -4.71 -9.82
C HIS A 139 4.97 -5.67 -9.55
N LEU A 140 4.92 -6.40 -8.43
CA LEU A 140 5.91 -7.42 -8.10
C LEU A 140 5.94 -8.58 -9.11
N GLY A 141 4.75 -9.04 -9.51
CA GLY A 141 4.58 -10.09 -10.51
C GLY A 141 5.13 -9.67 -11.89
N GLU A 142 4.92 -8.42 -12.28
CA GLU A 142 5.49 -7.88 -13.53
C GLU A 142 7.03 -7.91 -13.51
N ARG A 143 7.65 -7.55 -12.38
CA ARG A 143 9.11 -7.55 -12.24
C ARG A 143 9.71 -8.96 -12.21
N LEU A 144 9.07 -9.87 -11.49
CA LEU A 144 9.43 -11.30 -11.50
C LEU A 144 9.32 -11.87 -12.91
N GLY A 145 8.26 -11.53 -13.65
CA GLY A 145 8.06 -11.96 -15.03
C GLY A 145 9.11 -11.44 -16.01
N LYS A 146 9.71 -10.28 -15.72
CA LYS A 146 10.83 -9.71 -16.51
C LYS A 146 12.20 -10.26 -16.11
N GLY A 147 12.28 -11.19 -15.15
CA GLY A 147 13.53 -11.81 -14.69
C GLY A 147 14.38 -10.88 -13.82
N GLU A 148 13.80 -9.83 -13.27
CA GLU A 148 14.51 -8.87 -12.41
C GLU A 148 14.69 -9.46 -11.00
N LYS A 149 15.87 -9.27 -10.39
CA LYS A 149 16.12 -9.69 -9.01
C LYS A 149 15.32 -8.78 -8.07
N VAL A 150 14.18 -9.28 -7.62
CA VAL A 150 13.31 -8.59 -6.66
C VAL A 150 13.94 -8.61 -5.27
N GLY A 151 14.35 -7.44 -4.78
CA GLY A 151 14.76 -7.22 -3.40
C GLY A 151 13.61 -6.76 -2.51
N VAL A 152 13.74 -6.90 -1.19
CA VAL A 152 12.75 -6.37 -0.23
C VAL A 152 12.52 -4.87 -0.42
N GLN A 153 13.58 -4.16 -0.80
CA GLN A 153 13.60 -2.72 -1.09
C GLN A 153 12.66 -2.33 -2.24
N ASP A 154 12.35 -3.25 -3.14
CA ASP A 154 11.44 -3.02 -4.26
C ASP A 154 9.96 -3.04 -3.82
N VAL A 155 9.66 -3.86 -2.82
CA VAL A 155 8.31 -4.00 -2.23
C VAL A 155 8.07 -2.94 -1.18
N THR A 156 9.09 -2.67 -0.35
CA THR A 156 8.97 -1.69 0.72
C THR A 156 9.27 -0.28 0.22
N GLY A 157 10.10 -0.10 -0.81
CA GLY A 157 10.65 1.22 -1.13
C GLY A 157 11.48 1.78 0.04
N GLU A 158 11.81 3.06 -0.02
CA GLU A 158 12.42 3.76 1.11
C GLU A 158 11.39 4.06 2.19
N VAL A 159 11.22 3.08 3.07
CA VAL A 159 10.35 3.11 4.23
C VAL A 159 11.27 3.21 5.45
N PRO A 160 11.28 4.36 6.17
CA PRO A 160 12.20 4.59 7.28
C PRO A 160 12.02 3.52 8.37
N GLY A 161 13.09 2.81 8.72
CA GLY A 161 13.07 1.70 9.68
C GLY A 161 12.85 0.30 9.08
N VAL A 162 12.29 0.16 7.86
CA VAL A 162 12.17 -1.14 7.17
C VAL A 162 13.33 -1.37 6.19
N GLY A 163 13.74 -0.32 5.46
CA GLY A 163 14.88 -0.38 4.56
C GLY A 163 16.22 -0.65 5.28
N ASP A 164 16.41 -0.08 6.48
CA ASP A 164 17.62 -0.28 7.28
C ASP A 164 17.67 -1.67 7.95
N ALA A 165 16.51 -2.25 8.26
CA ALA A 165 16.41 -3.61 8.79
C ALA A 165 16.77 -4.65 7.70
N ALA A 166 16.35 -4.42 6.45
CA ALA A 166 16.70 -5.28 5.32
C ALA A 166 18.16 -5.13 4.85
N LYS A 167 18.82 -4.01 5.14
CA LYS A 167 20.24 -3.78 4.81
C LYS A 167 21.22 -4.41 5.82
N LYS A 168 20.71 -4.83 6.99
CA LYS A 168 21.45 -5.48 8.07
C LYS A 168 21.23 -7.00 8.16
N ALA A 169 20.39 -7.57 7.29
CA ALA A 169 20.15 -9.01 7.16
C ALA A 169 20.87 -9.55 5.92
#